data_AF-A0A9Q9C8E9-F1
#
_entry.id   AF-A0A9Q9C8E9-F1
#
_cell.length_a   1.000
_cell.length_b   1.000
_cell.length_c   1.000
_cell.angle_alpha   90.00
_cell.angle_beta   90.00
_cell.angle_gamma   90.00
#
_symmetry.space_group_name_H-M   'P 1'
#
loop_
_entity.id
_entity.type
_entity.pdbx_description
1 polymer ?
#
loop_
_entity_poly.entity_id
_entity_poly.type
_entity_poly.pdbx_seq_one_letter_code
_entity_poly.pdbx_strand_id
1 'polypeptide(L)'
;MSGALTVVLKGARVTCENHECDAEFNRFHRTLRLLMDSPLNKSKKMHVYVHTTRNVLVEINYLLEVPEDPIELSDVMSYLLRRLVIKSSDGTVLAKVIKNPIESHLPPNTTKVILSSKGCKMSSKDLEPYMERGLAFFVGLREGEKKEAEISMKLSNFKLSPESCCVKLTNMFEEMLGIF
;
A
#
# COMPACT_ATOMS: atom_id res chain seq x y z
N MET A 1 3.40 -3.57 22.55
CA MET A 1 4.10 -4.01 21.31
C MET A 1 3.39 -3.32 20.17
N SER A 2 4.02 -2.36 19.50
CA SER A 2 3.37 -1.56 18.46
C SER A 2 2.99 -2.45 17.27
N GLY A 3 1.70 -2.48 16.89
CA GLY A 3 1.24 -3.24 15.74
C GLY A 3 1.82 -2.69 14.45
N ALA A 4 2.19 -3.59 13.53
CA ALA A 4 2.69 -3.19 12.22
C ALA A 4 1.59 -2.47 11.42
N LEU A 5 1.96 -1.37 10.78
CA LEU A 5 1.07 -0.62 9.88
C LEU A 5 0.84 -1.44 8.62
N THR A 6 -0.40 -1.61 8.20
CA THR A 6 -0.70 -2.23 6.90
C THR A 6 -1.23 -1.20 5.93
N VAL A 7 -0.66 -1.12 4.73
CA VAL A 7 -1.14 -0.27 3.64
C VAL A 7 -1.59 -1.16 2.49
N VAL A 8 -2.84 -1.01 2.07
CA VAL A 8 -3.44 -1.75 0.98
C VAL A 8 -3.76 -0.78 -0.15
N LEU A 9 -2.97 -0.85 -1.22
CA LEU A 9 -3.25 -0.15 -2.47
C LEU A 9 -4.36 -0.88 -3.21
N LYS A 10 -5.57 -0.32 -3.25
CA LYS A 10 -6.68 -0.90 -4.00
C LYS A 10 -6.78 -0.32 -5.40
N GLY A 11 -7.23 -1.14 -6.34
CA GLY A 11 -7.54 -0.73 -7.71
C GLY A 11 -6.30 -0.50 -8.56
N ALA A 12 -5.20 -1.15 -8.23
CA ALA A 12 -3.95 -0.99 -8.94
C ALA A 12 -4.02 -1.63 -10.34
N ARG A 13 -3.67 -0.85 -11.37
CA ARG A 13 -3.27 -1.41 -12.67
C ARG A 13 -1.76 -1.62 -12.63
N VAL A 14 -1.33 -2.88 -12.70
CA VAL A 14 0.06 -3.29 -12.44
C VAL A 14 0.83 -3.68 -13.71
N THR A 15 0.20 -3.63 -14.89
CA THR A 15 0.84 -3.94 -16.17
C THR A 15 0.51 -2.87 -17.19
N CYS A 16 1.51 -2.51 -18.00
CA CYS A 16 1.35 -1.68 -19.20
C CYS A 16 0.88 -2.54 -20.37
N GLU A 17 0.15 -1.93 -21.30
CA GLU A 17 -0.24 -2.55 -22.57
C GLU A 17 0.56 -1.86 -23.69
N ASN A 18 1.08 -2.63 -24.66
CA ASN A 18 1.83 -2.12 -25.82
C ASN A 18 3.05 -1.24 -25.49
N HIS A 19 3.74 -1.47 -24.37
CA HIS A 19 4.86 -0.63 -23.89
C HIS A 19 4.50 0.84 -23.63
N GLU A 20 3.22 1.20 -23.62
CA GLU A 20 2.76 2.52 -23.22
C GLU A 20 2.28 2.48 -21.77
N CYS A 21 2.84 3.38 -20.95
CA CYS A 21 2.52 3.47 -19.54
C CYS A 21 1.32 4.40 -19.34
N ASP A 22 0.15 3.80 -19.09
CA ASP A 22 -1.07 4.56 -18.79
C ASP A 22 -0.96 5.38 -17.50
N ALA A 23 -1.72 6.47 -17.42
CA ALA A 23 -1.74 7.35 -16.25
C ALA A 23 -2.08 6.63 -14.93
N GLU A 24 -2.91 5.57 -14.99
CA GLU A 24 -3.24 4.73 -13.84
C GLU A 24 -2.04 3.91 -13.36
N PHE A 25 -1.26 3.35 -14.29
CA PHE A 25 -0.04 2.60 -13.97
C PHE A 25 1.04 3.53 -13.40
N ASN A 26 1.24 4.71 -14.00
CA ASN A 26 2.19 5.70 -13.49
C ASN A 26 1.86 6.15 -12.06
N ARG A 27 0.57 6.25 -11.72
CA ARG A 27 0.13 6.53 -10.35
C ARG A 27 0.47 5.40 -9.39
N PHE A 28 0.26 4.15 -9.80
CA PHE A 28 0.66 2.97 -9.03
C PHE A 28 2.17 2.92 -8.81
N HIS A 29 2.97 3.05 -9.88
CA HIS A 29 4.45 3.08 -9.81
C HIS A 29 4.96 4.11 -8.82
N ARG A 30 4.53 5.38 -8.95
CA ARG A 30 4.93 6.47 -8.04
C ARG A 30 4.53 6.20 -6.60
N THR A 31 3.29 5.76 -6.37
CA THR A 31 2.77 5.49 -5.02
C THR A 31 3.54 4.34 -4.37
N LEU A 32 3.77 3.25 -5.10
CA LEU A 32 4.51 2.10 -4.59
C LEU A 32 5.95 2.48 -4.28
N ARG A 33 6.65 3.16 -5.19
CA ARG A 33 8.02 3.64 -4.97
C ARG A 33 8.13 4.48 -3.70
N LEU A 34 7.23 5.46 -3.51
CA LEU A 34 7.21 6.30 -2.31
C LEU A 34 6.96 5.51 -1.02
N LEU A 35 6.07 4.52 -1.05
CA LEU A 35 5.85 3.65 0.11
C LEU A 35 7.10 2.81 0.41
N MET A 36 7.72 2.23 -0.61
CA MET A 36 8.89 1.37 -0.45
C MET A 36 10.12 2.15 0.04
N ASP A 37 10.29 3.39 -0.41
CA ASP A 37 11.39 4.27 -0.05
C ASP A 37 11.26 4.89 1.36
N SER A 38 10.06 4.83 1.96
CA SER A 38 9.78 5.45 3.27
C SER A 38 10.65 4.86 4.40
N PRO A 39 11.15 5.69 5.34
CA PRO A 39 11.82 5.22 6.56
C PRO A 39 10.98 4.18 7.31
N LEU A 40 9.66 4.35 7.33
CA LEU A 40 8.74 3.41 7.94
C LEU A 40 8.86 2.00 7.35
N ASN A 41 8.91 1.87 6.02
CA ASN A 41 9.09 0.58 5.35
C ASN A 41 10.46 -0.02 5.65
N LYS A 42 11.52 0.80 5.58
CA LYS A 42 12.90 0.39 5.88
C LYS A 42 13.06 -0.09 7.33
N SER A 43 12.25 0.43 8.25
CA SER A 43 12.20 -0.01 9.65
C SER A 43 11.46 -1.34 9.88
N LYS A 44 10.90 -1.96 8.83
CA LYS A 44 10.11 -3.21 8.86
C LYS A 44 8.83 -3.14 9.70
N LYS A 45 8.30 -1.94 9.90
CA LYS A 45 7.04 -1.70 10.65
C LYS A 45 5.84 -1.49 9.73
N MET A 46 6.00 -1.69 8.43
CA MET A 46 4.95 -1.56 7.43
C MET A 46 4.82 -2.82 6.57
N HIS A 47 3.58 -3.22 6.30
CA HIS A 47 3.23 -4.23 5.32
C HIS A 47 2.51 -3.57 4.15
N VAL A 48 2.93 -3.86 2.93
CA VAL A 48 2.33 -3.32 1.71
C VAL A 48 1.64 -4.42 0.95
N TYR A 49 0.35 -4.22 0.69
CA TYR A 49 -0.45 -5.08 -0.17
C TYR A 49 -0.96 -4.30 -1.37
N VAL A 50 -1.03 -4.98 -2.51
CA VAL A 50 -1.57 -4.43 -3.75
C VAL A 50 -2.73 -5.29 -4.21
N HIS A 51 -3.92 -4.71 -4.21
CA HIS A 51 -5.11 -5.30 -4.79
C HIS A 51 -5.33 -4.72 -6.19
N THR A 52 -5.26 -5.59 -7.18
CA THR A 52 -5.30 -5.19 -8.59
C THR A 52 -6.74 -5.09 -9.11
N THR A 53 -6.93 -4.36 -10.20
CA THR A 53 -8.23 -4.29 -10.91
C THR A 53 -8.71 -5.65 -11.43
N ARG A 54 -7.81 -6.62 -11.61
CA ARG A 54 -8.11 -8.01 -11.99
C ARG A 54 -8.39 -8.92 -10.79
N ASN A 55 -8.64 -8.34 -9.61
CA ASN A 55 -8.93 -9.05 -8.36
C ASN A 55 -7.80 -10.00 -7.90
N VAL A 56 -6.55 -9.70 -8.25
CA VAL A 56 -5.36 -10.37 -7.73
C VAL A 56 -4.83 -9.58 -6.54
N LEU A 57 -4.52 -10.27 -5.44
CA LEU A 57 -3.91 -9.68 -4.26
C LEU A 57 -2.43 -10.07 -4.20
N VAL A 58 -1.58 -9.05 -4.05
CA VAL A 58 -0.13 -9.19 -4.01
C VAL A 58 0.37 -8.68 -2.67
N GLU A 59 1.19 -9.48 -2.01
CA GLU A 59 2.00 -9.09 -0.86
C GLU A 59 3.38 -8.64 -1.37
N ILE A 60 3.82 -7.46 -0.92
CA ILE A 60 5.12 -6.88 -1.27
C ILE A 60 6.00 -6.87 -0.02
N ASN A 61 7.18 -7.49 -0.13
CA ASN A 61 8.17 -7.48 0.92
C ASN A 61 8.93 -6.15 0.91
N TYR A 62 9.27 -5.61 2.09
CA TYR A 62 10.08 -4.41 2.26
C TYR A 62 11.44 -4.46 1.53
N LEU A 63 11.94 -5.66 1.22
CA LEU A 63 13.17 -5.90 0.45
C LEU A 63 13.02 -5.68 -1.07
N LEU A 64 11.80 -5.54 -1.59
CA LEU A 64 11.61 -5.30 -3.02
C LEU A 64 12.02 -3.85 -3.36
N GLU A 65 13.10 -3.71 -4.12
CA GLU A 65 13.47 -2.44 -4.74
C GLU A 65 12.59 -2.20 -5.97
N VAL A 66 11.93 -1.05 -6.02
CA VAL A 66 11.05 -0.67 -7.13
C VAL A 66 11.92 -0.03 -8.23
N PRO A 67 11.96 -0.59 -9.45
CA PRO A 67 12.72 -0.02 -10.55
C PRO A 67 12.34 1.44 -10.84
N GLU A 68 13.33 2.25 -11.22
CA GLU A 68 13.10 3.65 -11.57
C GLU A 68 12.30 3.77 -12.87
N ASP A 69 12.58 2.90 -13.83
CA ASP A 69 11.84 2.81 -15.09
C ASP A 69 10.46 2.14 -14.86
N PRO A 70 9.35 2.82 -15.17
CA PRO A 70 8.02 2.23 -15.09
C PRO A 70 7.85 0.97 -15.97
N ILE A 71 8.53 0.89 -17.12
CA ILE A 71 8.44 -0.27 -18.02
C ILE A 71 9.06 -1.50 -17.37
N GLU A 72 10.22 -1.35 -16.72
CA GLU A 72 10.85 -2.44 -15.97
C GLU A 72 9.95 -2.94 -14.83
N LEU A 73 9.31 -2.04 -14.08
CA LEU A 73 8.35 -2.44 -13.05
C LEU A 73 7.17 -3.23 -13.67
N SER A 74 6.67 -2.81 -14.83
CA SER A 74 5.60 -3.52 -15.54
C SER A 74 6.02 -4.94 -15.93
N ASP A 75 7.27 -5.15 -16.35
CA ASP A 75 7.80 -6.46 -16.69
C ASP A 75 7.95 -7.35 -15.44
N VAL A 76 8.43 -6.78 -14.32
CA VAL A 76 8.49 -7.46 -13.02
C VAL A 76 7.10 -7.88 -12.55
N MET A 77 6.11 -6.98 -12.63
CA MET A 77 4.72 -7.28 -12.26
C MET A 77 4.08 -8.32 -13.20
N SER A 78 4.38 -8.25 -14.49
CA SER A 78 3.94 -9.27 -15.46
C SER A 78 4.54 -10.64 -15.17
N TYR A 79 5.82 -10.68 -14.77
CA TYR A 79 6.48 -11.90 -14.32
C TYR A 79 5.84 -12.44 -13.04
N LEU A 80 5.56 -11.57 -12.05
CA LEU A 80 4.87 -11.94 -10.81
C LEU A 80 3.51 -12.60 -11.08
N LEU A 81 2.73 -12.04 -12.00
CA LEU A 81 1.41 -12.60 -12.33
C LEU A 81 1.50 -13.97 -13.00
N ARG A 82 2.57 -14.26 -13.75
CA ARG A 82 2.80 -15.56 -14.40
C ARG A 82 3.35 -16.62 -13.44
N ARG A 83 4.26 -16.23 -12.53
CA ARG A 83 4.96 -17.15 -11.61
C ARG A 83 4.37 -17.19 -10.20
N LEU A 84 3.46 -16.28 -9.87
CA LEU A 84 2.82 -16.07 -8.57
C LEU A 84 3.78 -15.69 -7.43
N VAL A 85 5.09 -15.74 -7.66
CA VAL A 85 6.11 -15.38 -6.67
C VAL A 85 7.35 -14.85 -7.37
N ILE A 86 7.97 -13.84 -6.78
CA ILE A 86 9.30 -13.35 -7.12
C ILE A 86 10.22 -13.64 -5.95
N LYS A 87 11.40 -14.17 -6.25
CA LYS A 87 12.46 -14.44 -5.27
C LYS A 87 13.74 -13.73 -5.67
N SER A 88 14.51 -13.30 -4.68
CA SER A 88 15.89 -12.88 -4.86
C SER A 88 16.78 -14.07 -5.22
N SER A 89 18.01 -13.80 -5.67
CA SER A 89 19.06 -14.80 -5.93
C SER A 89 19.29 -15.71 -4.72
N ASP A 90 19.17 -15.17 -3.51
CA ASP A 90 19.33 -15.93 -2.25
C ASP A 90 18.09 -16.74 -1.85
N GLY A 91 17.03 -16.73 -2.68
CA GLY A 91 15.78 -17.45 -2.45
C GLY A 91 14.73 -16.70 -1.60
N THR A 92 15.08 -15.53 -1.06
CA THR A 92 14.16 -14.69 -0.28
C THR A 92 13.00 -14.20 -1.15
N VAL A 93 11.76 -14.35 -0.67
CA VAL A 93 10.56 -13.91 -1.39
C VAL A 93 10.43 -12.39 -1.34
N LEU A 94 10.42 -11.74 -2.50
CA LEU A 94 10.31 -10.29 -2.66
C LEU A 94 8.86 -9.84 -2.87
N ALA A 95 8.09 -10.61 -3.65
CA ALA A 95 6.68 -10.37 -3.85
C ALA A 95 5.96 -11.69 -4.10
N LYS A 96 4.70 -11.78 -3.66
CA LYS A 96 3.92 -13.01 -3.78
C LYS A 96 2.44 -12.71 -4.02
N VAL A 97 1.83 -13.47 -4.92
CA VAL A 97 0.38 -13.49 -5.09
C VAL A 97 -0.23 -14.33 -3.95
N ILE A 98 -1.16 -13.72 -3.23
CA ILE A 98 -1.85 -14.32 -2.09
C ILE A 98 -3.36 -14.45 -2.38
N LYS A 99 -4.03 -15.34 -1.65
CA LYS A 99 -5.47 -15.60 -1.83
C LYS A 99 -6.29 -14.44 -1.26
N ASN A 100 -7.36 -14.06 -1.95
CA ASN A 100 -8.38 -13.17 -1.39
C ASN A 100 -9.22 -13.89 -0.32
N PRO A 101 -9.83 -13.17 0.64
CA PRO A 101 -9.78 -11.71 0.84
C PRO A 101 -8.59 -11.25 1.68
N ILE A 102 -8.22 -9.97 1.56
CA ILE A 102 -7.14 -9.34 2.36
C ILE A 102 -7.34 -9.52 3.87
N GLU A 103 -8.59 -9.55 4.33
CA GLU A 103 -8.96 -9.71 5.74
C GLU A 103 -8.39 -10.99 6.37
N SER A 104 -8.17 -12.04 5.57
CA SER A 104 -7.57 -13.30 6.04
C SER A 104 -6.08 -13.20 6.36
N HIS A 105 -5.41 -12.14 5.90
CA HIS A 105 -3.97 -11.89 6.10
C HIS A 105 -3.71 -10.76 7.09
N LEU A 106 -4.76 -10.08 7.56
CA LEU A 106 -4.62 -9.05 8.58
C LEU A 106 -4.64 -9.67 9.98
N PRO A 107 -3.92 -9.09 10.96
CA PRO A 107 -4.04 -9.49 12.36
C PRO A 107 -5.51 -9.43 12.86
N PRO A 108 -5.89 -10.27 13.83
CA PRO A 108 -7.21 -10.23 14.42
C PRO A 108 -7.47 -8.85 15.06
N ASN A 109 -8.69 -8.33 14.90
CA ASN A 109 -9.12 -7.00 15.38
C ASN A 109 -8.42 -5.79 14.73
N THR A 110 -7.81 -5.96 13.55
CA THR A 110 -7.25 -4.85 12.78
C THR A 110 -8.33 -3.84 12.38
N THR A 111 -8.15 -2.57 12.78
CA THR A 111 -9.04 -1.48 12.39
C THR A 111 -8.80 -1.10 10.93
N LYS A 112 -9.86 -1.18 10.11
CA LYS A 112 -9.82 -0.85 8.68
C LYS A 112 -10.15 0.63 8.46
N VAL A 113 -9.19 1.38 7.94
CA VAL A 113 -9.31 2.82 7.67
C VAL A 113 -9.26 3.07 6.17
N ILE A 114 -10.22 3.80 5.62
CA ILE A 114 -10.18 4.29 4.24
C ILE A 114 -9.81 5.76 4.19
N LEU A 115 -8.91 6.12 3.27
CA LEU A 115 -8.61 7.52 2.99
C LEU A 115 -9.67 8.10 2.05
N SER A 116 -10.41 9.10 2.52
CA SER A 116 -11.45 9.75 1.72
C SER A 116 -11.55 11.24 2.01
N SER A 117 -11.85 12.02 0.97
CA SER A 117 -12.09 13.47 1.09
C SER A 117 -13.31 13.83 1.95
N LYS A 118 -14.26 12.89 2.09
CA LYS A 118 -15.48 13.02 2.91
C LYS A 118 -15.30 12.47 4.33
N GLY A 119 -14.12 11.98 4.69
CA GLY A 119 -13.85 11.43 6.02
C GLY A 119 -13.69 12.50 7.11
N CYS A 120 -13.50 12.03 8.34
CA CYS A 120 -13.17 12.88 9.48
C CYS A 120 -11.67 13.16 9.52
N LYS A 121 -11.28 14.39 9.87
CA LYS A 121 -9.88 14.70 10.18
C LYS A 121 -9.52 13.97 11.48
N MET A 122 -8.51 13.12 11.43
CA MET A 122 -7.98 12.45 12.61
C MET A 122 -6.54 12.90 12.84
N SER A 123 -6.18 13.08 14.10
CA SER A 123 -4.81 13.34 14.54
C SER A 123 -4.07 12.03 14.85
N SER A 124 -2.75 12.12 15.02
CA SER A 124 -1.92 11.00 15.47
C SER A 124 -2.46 10.39 16.77
N LYS A 125 -2.86 11.22 17.72
CA LYS A 125 -3.41 10.81 19.03
C LYS A 125 -4.70 10.01 18.92
N ASP A 126 -5.54 10.31 17.94
CA ASP A 126 -6.79 9.58 17.72
C ASP A 126 -6.52 8.16 17.17
N LEU A 127 -5.36 7.95 16.54
CA LEU A 127 -4.95 6.68 15.95
C LEU A 127 -4.16 5.78 16.91
N GLU A 128 -3.54 6.35 17.95
CA GLU A 128 -2.76 5.61 18.96
C GLU A 128 -3.53 4.41 19.57
N PRO A 129 -4.81 4.54 19.99
CA PRO A 129 -5.54 3.42 20.59
C PRO A 129 -5.75 2.24 19.64
N TYR A 130 -5.72 2.50 18.34
CA TYR A 130 -5.92 1.48 17.30
C TYR A 130 -4.60 0.83 16.87
N MET A 131 -3.45 1.46 17.12
CA MET A 131 -2.14 0.88 16.77
C MET A 131 -1.87 -0.43 17.52
N GLU A 132 -2.34 -0.58 18.75
CA GLU A 132 -2.17 -1.83 19.51
C GLU A 132 -2.96 -3.00 18.92
N ARG A 133 -4.08 -2.70 18.24
CA ARG A 133 -4.96 -3.70 17.60
C ARG A 133 -4.53 -4.02 16.17
N GLY A 134 -3.70 -3.17 15.57
CA GLY A 134 -3.34 -3.20 14.16
C GLY A 134 -4.18 -2.23 13.34
N LEU A 135 -3.54 -1.53 12.40
CA LEU A 135 -4.18 -0.58 11.51
C LEU A 135 -3.95 -0.98 10.05
N ALA A 136 -5.03 -1.08 9.29
CA ALA A 136 -4.99 -1.30 7.84
C ALA A 136 -5.58 -0.10 7.09
N PHE A 137 -4.74 0.60 6.35
CA PHE A 137 -5.12 1.73 5.51
C PHE A 137 -5.38 1.29 4.08
N PHE A 138 -6.60 1.51 3.62
CA PHE A 138 -7.03 1.27 2.25
C PHE A 138 -6.90 2.55 1.45
N VAL A 139 -5.96 2.55 0.50
CA VAL A 139 -5.67 3.67 -0.40
C VAL A 139 -6.16 3.30 -1.79
N GLY A 140 -7.24 3.94 -2.23
CA GLY A 140 -7.77 3.73 -3.57
C GLY A 140 -6.93 4.45 -4.62
N LEU A 141 -6.40 3.71 -5.60
CA LEU A 141 -5.70 4.28 -6.75
C LEU A 141 -6.66 4.71 -7.87
N ARG A 142 -7.91 4.26 -7.81
CA ARG A 142 -8.96 4.56 -8.79
C ARG A 142 -10.23 5.05 -8.12
N GLU A 143 -10.96 5.96 -8.78
CA GLU A 143 -12.26 6.41 -8.29
C GLU A 143 -13.31 5.28 -8.44
N GLY A 144 -14.15 5.09 -7.42
CA GLY A 144 -15.26 4.13 -7.46
C GLY A 144 -15.03 2.78 -6.77
N GLU A 145 -13.94 2.60 -6.04
CA GLU A 145 -13.73 1.35 -5.29
C GLU A 145 -14.64 1.20 -4.07
N LYS A 146 -15.01 -0.05 -3.78
CA LYS A 146 -15.90 -0.39 -2.67
C LYS A 146 -15.25 -0.04 -1.32
N LYS A 147 -16.02 0.66 -0.49
CA LYS A 147 -15.64 1.04 0.87
C LYS A 147 -15.86 -0.14 1.81
N GLU A 148 -14.84 -0.95 2.00
CA GLU A 148 -14.82 -2.06 2.98
C GLU A 148 -14.15 -1.63 4.30
N ALA A 149 -14.28 -0.36 4.66
CA ALA A 149 -13.60 0.21 5.83
C ALA A 149 -14.60 0.68 6.89
N GLU A 150 -14.21 0.51 8.14
CA GLU A 150 -14.97 0.89 9.32
C GLU A 150 -14.84 2.40 9.57
N ILE A 151 -13.66 2.96 9.32
CA ILE A 151 -13.35 4.37 9.57
C ILE A 151 -13.00 5.06 8.26
N SER A 152 -13.57 6.24 8.03
CA SER A 152 -13.19 7.12 6.92
C SER A 152 -12.35 8.28 7.45
N MET A 153 -11.06 8.31 7.10
CA MET A 153 -10.12 9.35 7.50
C MET A 153 -9.87 10.34 6.36
N LYS A 154 -9.80 11.64 6.70
CA LYS A 154 -9.46 12.73 5.79
C LYS A 154 -8.12 13.35 6.20
N LEU A 155 -7.15 13.29 5.28
CA LEU A 155 -5.81 13.88 5.49
C LEU A 155 -5.73 15.37 5.12
N SER A 156 -6.58 15.84 4.22
CA SER A 156 -6.58 17.24 3.77
C SER A 156 -7.95 17.68 3.28
N ASN A 157 -8.19 18.99 3.34
CA ASN A 157 -9.37 19.64 2.74
C ASN A 157 -9.31 19.72 1.21
N PHE A 158 -8.13 19.53 0.63
CA PHE A 158 -7.92 19.52 -0.81
C PHE A 158 -7.92 18.10 -1.37
N LYS A 159 -8.25 17.97 -2.66
CA LYS A 159 -8.11 16.70 -3.39
C LYS A 159 -6.62 16.41 -3.53
N LEU A 160 -6.14 15.37 -2.84
CA LEU A 160 -4.76 14.91 -2.92
C LEU A 160 -4.67 13.70 -3.84
N SER A 161 -3.52 13.54 -4.47
CA SER A 161 -3.18 12.30 -5.16
C SER A 161 -2.87 11.18 -4.15
N PRO A 162 -3.06 9.90 -4.52
CA PRO A 162 -2.78 8.78 -3.62
C PRO A 162 -1.35 8.77 -3.11
N GLU A 163 -0.38 9.18 -3.92
CA GLU A 163 1.01 9.29 -3.49
C GLU A 163 1.20 10.33 -2.39
N SER A 164 0.58 11.51 -2.53
CA SER A 164 0.63 12.58 -1.51
C SER A 164 -0.06 12.15 -0.21
N CYS A 165 -1.13 11.37 -0.32
CA CYS A 165 -1.80 10.77 0.83
C CYS A 165 -0.88 9.77 1.55
N CYS A 166 -0.17 8.91 0.80
CA CYS A 166 0.76 7.94 1.36
C CYS A 166 1.91 8.63 2.09
N VAL A 167 2.51 9.67 1.50
CA VAL A 167 3.60 10.44 2.15
C VAL A 167 3.13 11.06 3.46
N LYS A 168 1.95 11.69 3.48
CA LYS A 168 1.41 12.26 4.74
C LYS A 168 1.14 11.19 5.79
N LEU A 169 0.67 10.03 5.35
CA LEU A 169 0.40 8.90 6.22
C LEU A 169 1.70 8.35 6.82
N THR A 170 2.71 8.05 5.99
CA THR A 170 4.00 7.52 6.45
C THR A 170 4.68 8.49 7.40
N ASN A 171 4.75 9.79 7.04
CA ASN A 171 5.38 10.81 7.90
C ASN A 171 4.69 10.90 9.27
N MET A 172 3.36 10.86 9.31
CA MET A 172 2.60 10.87 10.56
C MET A 172 2.95 9.66 11.44
N PHE A 173 3.09 8.47 10.86
CA PHE A 173 3.48 7.27 11.62
C PHE A 173 4.96 7.25 12.00
N GLU A 174 5.83 7.82 11.18
CA GLU A 174 7.26 7.98 11.48
C GLU A 174 7.45 8.86 12.73
N GLU A 175 6.75 10.00 12.79
CA GLU A 175 6.74 10.88 13.96
C GLU A 175 6.19 10.16 15.20
N MET A 176 5.09 9.42 15.07
CA MET A 176 4.49 8.67 16.19
C MET A 176 5.39 7.56 16.72
N LEU A 177 6.15 6.90 15.83
CA LEU A 177 7.00 5.76 16.17
C LEU A 177 8.45 6.17 16.47
N GLY A 178 8.78 7.46 16.35
CA GLY A 178 10.13 8.01 16.55
C GLY A 178 11.15 7.48 15.53
N ILE A 179 10.74 7.29 14.28
CA ILE A 179 11.60 6.84 13.17
C ILE A 179 12.14 8.08 12.46
N PHE A 180 13.46 8.14 12.30
CA PHE A 180 14.20 9.23 11.64
C PHE A 180 15.16 8.67 10.60
#